data_AF-A0A8I2G3E3-F1
#
_entry.id   AF-A0A8I2G3E3-F1
#
_cell.length_a   1.000
_cell.length_b   1.000
_cell.length_c   1.000
_cell.angle_alpha   90.00
_cell.angle_beta   90.00
_cell.angle_gamma   90.00
#
_symmetry.space_group_name_H-M   'P 1'
#
loop_
_entity.id
_entity.type
_entity.pdbx_description
1 polymer ?
#
loop_
_entity_poly.entity_id
_entity_poly.type
_entity_poly.pdbx_seq_one_letter_code
_entity_poly.pdbx_strand_id
1 'polypeptide(L)' 'AEEFARSLEKFDRIFLLDIYPAREEPLEGITSEWLLEKIKNPNKKRVEKSEISREIISDLPEVLITLG' A
#
# COMPACT_ATOMS: atom_id res chain seq x y z
N ALA A 1 8.48 -10.62 3.98
CA ALA A 1 7.70 -9.78 3.06
C ALA A 1 6.67 -10.56 2.25
N GLU A 2 6.98 -11.78 1.79
CA GLU A 2 6.04 -12.59 1.02
C GLU A 2 4.69 -12.81 1.73
N GLU A 3 4.71 -13.12 3.03
CA GLU A 3 3.49 -13.30 3.82
C GLU A 3 2.67 -12.01 3.99
N PHE A 4 3.36 -10.86 4.07
CA PHE A 4 2.70 -9.56 4.14
C PHE A 4 2.05 -9.20 2.81
N ALA A 5 2.79 -9.35 1.70
CA ALA A 5 2.26 -9.16 0.35
C ALA A 5 1.04 -10.05 0.09
N ARG A 6 1.11 -11.34 0.46
CA ARG A 6 -0.01 -12.29 0.37
C ARG A 6 -1.22 -11.90 1.22
N SER A 7 -1.00 -11.22 2.35
CA SER A 7 -2.10 -10.71 3.18
C SER A 7 -2.80 -9.53 2.50
N LEU A 8 -2.03 -8.65 1.86
CA LEU A 8 -2.55 -7.51 1.10
C LEU A 8 -3.26 -7.92 -0.19
N GLU A 9 -2.82 -9.00 -0.85
CA GLU A 9 -3.44 -9.52 -2.08
C GLU A 9 -4.96 -9.80 -1.96
N LYS A 10 -5.45 -10.02 -0.74
CA LYS A 10 -6.84 -10.38 -0.44
C LYS A 10 -7.84 -9.23 -0.59
N PHE A 11 -7.38 -7.98 -0.68
CA PHE A 11 -8.26 -6.82 -0.85
C PHE A 11 -8.61 -6.61 -2.32
N ASP A 12 -9.80 -6.10 -2.61
CA ASP A 12 -10.22 -5.81 -3.99
C ASP A 12 -9.37 -4.70 -4.64
N ARG A 13 -8.87 -3.78 -3.81
CA ARG A 13 -8.05 -2.62 -4.21
C ARG A 13 -7.14 -2.19 -3.09
N ILE A 14 -5.91 -1.83 -3.45
CA ILE A 14 -4.82 -1.58 -2.50
C ILE A 14 -4.17 -0.25 -2.84
N PHE A 15 -4.23 0.69 -1.90
CA PHE A 15 -3.45 1.93 -1.95
C PHE A 15 -2.31 1.84 -0.93
N LEU A 16 -1.07 1.86 -1.42
CA LEU A 16 0.12 1.73 -0.60
C LEU A 16 0.81 3.09 -0.46
N LEU A 17 0.94 3.59 0.76
CA LEU A 17 1.73 4.78 1.06
C LEU A 17 3.22 4.41 1.16
N ASP A 18 4.09 5.42 1.23
CA ASP A 18 5.52 5.22 1.49
C ASP A 18 5.78 4.49 2.82
N ILE A 19 6.78 3.59 2.81
CA ILE A 19 7.22 2.90 4.02
C ILE A 19 7.72 3.95 5.01
N TYR A 20 7.05 4.02 6.15
CA TYR A 20 7.43 4.88 7.26
C TYR A 20 8.41 4.12 8.16
N PRO A 21 9.70 4.51 8.23
CA PRO A 21 10.65 3.86 9.11
C PRO A 21 10.30 4.19 10.56
N ALA A 22 10.28 3.17 11.42
CA ALA A 22 9.80 3.26 12.80
C ALA A 22 10.82 3.95 13.75
N ARG A 23 11.25 5.16 13.41
CA ARG A 23 12.40 5.89 14.02
C ARG A 23 13.77 5.24 13.77
N GLU A 24 13.83 4.32 12.81
CA GLU A 24 15.06 3.70 12.32
C GLU A 24 15.50 4.38 11.02
N GLU A 25 16.71 4.07 10.56
CA GLU A 25 17.13 4.46 9.21
C GLU A 25 16.37 3.62 8.17
N PRO A 26 15.99 4.20 7.01
CA PRO A 26 15.43 3.44 5.91
C PRO A 26 16.35 2.26 5.52
N LEU A 27 15.75 1.08 5.35
CA LEU A 27 16.47 -0.08 4.87
C LEU A 27 16.67 0.00 3.36
N GLU A 28 17.92 -0.13 2.90
CA GLU A 28 18.24 -0.08 1.47
C GLU A 28 17.50 -1.19 0.70
N GLY A 29 16.85 -0.81 -0.40
CA GLY A 29 16.04 -1.71 -1.23
C GLY A 29 14.67 -2.09 -0.66
N ILE A 30 14.31 -1.61 0.53
CA ILE A 30 12.98 -1.81 1.12
C ILE A 30 12.15 -0.55 0.94
N THR A 31 11.42 -0.48 -0.18
CA THR A 31 10.53 0.64 -0.52
C THR A 31 9.09 0.15 -0.72
N SER A 32 8.15 1.10 -0.81
CA SER A 32 6.76 0.77 -1.14
C SER A 32 6.64 0.19 -2.54
N GLU A 33 7.44 0.65 -3.51
CA GLU A 33 7.52 0.05 -4.85
C GLU A 33 7.99 -1.40 -4.78
N TRP A 34 9.04 -1.68 -4.02
CA TRP A 34 9.54 -3.04 -3.82
C TRP A 34 8.47 -3.97 -3.21
N LEU A 35 7.69 -3.49 -2.25
CA LEU A 35 6.58 -4.25 -1.69
C LEU A 35 5.44 -4.40 -2.71
N LEU A 36 5.11 -3.32 -3.42
CA LEU A 36 4.06 -3.28 -4.43
C LEU A 36 4.31 -4.32 -5.51
N GLU A 37 5.54 -4.48 -5.99
CA GLU A 37 5.93 -5.50 -6.98
C GLU A 37 5.62 -6.92 -6.53
N LYS A 38 5.72 -7.20 -5.23
CA LYS A 38 5.46 -8.54 -4.65
C LYS A 38 3.99 -8.88 -4.53
N ILE A 39 3.12 -7.88 -4.38
CA ILE A 39 1.67 -8.07 -4.23
C ILE A 39 1.07 -8.52 -5.56
N LYS A 40 0.57 -9.75 -5.69
CA LYS A 40 -0.10 -10.25 -6.91
C LYS A 40 -1.58 -9.84 -6.95
N ASN A 41 -1.81 -8.54 -7.02
CA ASN A 41 -3.14 -7.95 -7.20
C ASN A 41 -3.11 -6.95 -8.36
N PRO A 42 -4.04 -7.01 -9.34
CA PRO A 42 -4.05 -6.09 -10.47
C PRO A 42 -4.47 -4.66 -10.08
N ASN A 43 -5.23 -4.49 -8.99
CA ASN A 43 -5.78 -3.24 -8.51
C ASN A 43 -4.94 -2.70 -7.34
N LYS A 44 -3.65 -2.53 -7.56
CA LYS A 44 -2.72 -2.00 -6.57
C LYS A 44 -2.05 -0.73 -7.10
N LYS A 45 -1.86 0.25 -6.24
CA LYS A 45 -1.22 1.52 -6.60
C LYS A 45 -0.44 2.07 -5.41
N ARG A 46 0.79 2.55 -5.65
CA ARG A 46 1.47 3.43 -4.71
C ARG A 46 0.83 4.82 -4.81
N VAL A 47 0.52 5.41 -3.67
CA VAL A 47 -0.15 6.71 -3.58
C VAL A 47 0.65 7.60 -2.64
N GLU A 48 0.86 8.86 -3.02
CA GLU A 48 1.40 9.84 -2.09
C GLU A 48 0.36 10.19 -1.03
N LYS A 49 0.81 10.49 0.20
CA LYS A 49 -0.10 10.82 1.30
C LYS A 49 -1.01 12.03 1.00
N SER A 50 -0.55 12.95 0.17
CA SER A 50 -1.31 14.12 -0.33
C SER A 50 -2.47 13.72 -1.27
N GLU A 51 -2.36 12.61 -1.98
CA GLU A 51 -3.31 12.17 -3.01
C GLU A 51 -4.33 11.16 -2.48
N ILE A 52 -4.10 10.54 -1.32
CA ILE A 52 -4.93 9.44 -0.80
C ILE A 52 -6.41 9.79 -0.69
N SER A 53 -6.74 11.01 -0.24
CA SER A 53 -8.13 11.45 -0.11
C SER A 53 -8.83 11.48 -1.46
N ARG A 54 -8.12 11.92 -2.51
CA ARG A 54 -8.66 11.95 -3.87
C ARG A 54 -8.89 10.54 -4.41
N GLU A 55 -7.94 9.63 -4.18
CA GLU A 55 -8.08 8.24 -4.61
C GLU A 55 -9.30 7.58 -3.94
N ILE A 56 -9.45 7.69 -2.62
CA ILE A 56 -10.58 7.11 -1.88
C ILE A 56 -11.93 7.68 -2.38
N ILE A 57 -12.02 8.99 -2.61
CA ILE A 57 -13.25 9.62 -3.12
C ILE A 57 -13.53 9.20 -4.57
N SER A 58 -12.49 8.98 -5.39
CA SER A 58 -12.68 8.47 -6.75
C SER A 58 -13.09 6.98 -6.76
N ASP A 59 -12.65 6.24 -5.76
CA ASP A 59 -12.89 4.80 -5.61
C ASP A 59 -14.30 4.49 -5.08
N LEU A 60 -14.79 5.35 -4.17
CA LEU A 60 -16.07 5.20 -3.45
C LEU A 60 -16.27 3.78 -2.89
N PRO A 61 -15.36 3.28 -2.02
CA PRO A 61 -15.46 1.93 -1.51
C PRO A 61 -16.61 1.83 -0.50
N GLU A 62 -17.30 0.70 -0.47
CA GLU A 62 -18.31 0.41 0.56
C GLU A 62 -17.69 0.28 1.95
N VAL A 63 -16.48 -0.28 2.01
CA VAL A 63 -15.72 -0.48 3.25
C VAL A 63 -14.29 0.00 3.04
N LEU A 64 -13.86 0.95 3.86
CA LEU A 64 -12.49 1.45 3.90
C LEU A 64 -11.78 0.89 5.14
N ILE A 65 -10.63 0.26 4.92
CA ILE A 65 -9.75 -0.23 5.98
C ILE A 65 -8.42 0.51 5.88
N THR A 66 -7.98 1.09 6.99
CA THR A 66 -6.65 1.70 7.12
C THR A 66 -5.78 0.81 8.00
N LEU A 67 -4.62 0.39 7.49
CA LEU A 67 -3.65 -0.46 8.19
C LEU A 67 -2.34 0.30 8.36
N GLY A 68 -1.70 0.19 9.52
CA GLY A 68 -0.42 0.83 9.85
C GLY A 68 0.26 0.12 11.00
#